data_AF-A0A953QG09-F1
#
_entry.id   AF-A0A953QG09-F1
#
_cell.length_a   1.000
_cell.length_b   1.000
_cell.length_c   1.000
_cell.angle_alpha   90.00
_cell.angle_beta   90.00
_cell.angle_gamma   90.00
#
_symmetry.space_group_name_H-M   'P 1'
#
loop_
_entity.id
_entity.type
_entity.pdbx_description
1 polymer ?
#
loop_
_entity_poly.entity_id
_entity_poly.type
_entity_poly.pdbx_seq_one_letter_code
_entity_poly.pdbx_strand_id
1 'polypeptide(L)'
;MKARNFALQAALVLIFLGPAVPLHAQGDVWVGSDLSICNKGTVPVEVVAANQRSGLVNTWWSITGVTKAPGECAIVTNQDEDPSYIAFGLSNAKGGMESGTAAQVPDIGSVPRNLITILGPEEKVLIGAAKGICARIGVTRYSMNNDFTKDCSTLTMSGLGPEYGQGPFLPLTSALFFHPAPHNCRGLPVWVACENNHYYVNIYPGATGRELHATAGTKSGVDAALEEASDREAASQVLKAIAKAMADEREKQAKAAADAAAAKERQLREQAAARQEKQKQILAADAAGNPNVKVEAQMIRRDEADNQQRWAGTRQSPSAYDPQWMGQNIVITGTVSRVEVDTKGSPRWVTIYFRESPDATFVACSPYADLFQERVGLNLSAMVGKTLETAGPVESPMCGPKASKGSIRVVESRQWQIR
;
A
#
# COMPACT_ATOMS: atom_id res chain seq x y z
N MET A 1 16.14 70.15 20.96
CA MET A 1 16.81 69.08 21.74
C MET A 1 15.86 68.53 22.79
N LYS A 2 15.38 67.30 22.62
CA LYS A 2 15.09 66.29 23.68
C LYS A 2 14.31 65.15 23.04
N ALA A 3 15.04 64.16 22.58
CA ALA A 3 14.53 62.82 22.32
C ALA A 3 15.25 61.91 23.31
N ARG A 4 14.50 61.25 24.21
CA ARG A 4 14.92 60.04 24.92
C ARG A 4 13.79 59.53 25.83
N ASN A 5 13.66 58.19 25.86
CA ASN A 5 12.97 57.37 26.86
C ASN A 5 11.53 56.90 26.55
N PHE A 6 11.30 56.27 25.40
CA PHE A 6 10.14 55.36 25.23
C PHE A 6 10.49 53.94 24.79
N ALA A 7 11.76 53.63 24.50
CA ALA A 7 12.14 52.30 23.99
C ALA A 7 12.33 51.22 25.09
N LEU A 8 12.43 51.59 26.38
CA LEU A 8 12.76 50.63 27.44
C LEU A 8 11.53 50.02 28.15
N GLN A 9 10.35 50.63 28.05
CA GLN A 9 9.12 50.09 28.69
C GLN A 9 8.40 49.03 27.85
N ALA A 10 8.66 48.95 26.54
CA ALA A 10 8.05 47.93 25.68
C ALA A 10 8.73 46.54 25.79
N ALA A 11 9.99 46.48 26.24
CA ALA A 11 10.73 45.21 26.36
C ALA A 11 10.38 44.42 27.63
N LEU A 12 9.90 45.08 28.69
CA LEU A 12 9.64 44.42 29.99
C LEU A 12 8.22 43.83 30.11
N VAL A 13 7.28 44.25 29.27
CA VAL A 13 5.90 43.70 29.25
C VAL A 13 5.81 42.40 28.44
N LEU A 14 6.72 42.17 27.48
CA LEU A 14 6.75 40.92 26.70
C LEU A 14 7.28 39.71 27.47
N ILE A 15 7.89 39.89 28.65
CA ILE A 15 8.38 38.78 29.49
C ILE A 15 7.27 38.25 30.42
N PHE A 16 6.24 39.05 30.72
CA PHE A 16 5.14 38.64 31.63
C PHE A 16 3.84 38.21 30.91
N LEU A 17 3.77 38.33 29.58
CA LEU A 17 2.65 37.86 28.75
C LEU A 17 3.05 36.78 27.74
N GLY A 18 4.22 36.15 27.91
CA GLY A 18 4.40 34.83 27.34
C GLY A 18 3.36 33.90 27.98
N PRO A 19 2.52 33.18 27.23
CA PRO A 19 1.67 32.16 27.83
C PRO A 19 2.59 31.29 28.66
N ALA A 20 2.40 31.29 29.97
CA ALA A 20 3.00 30.29 30.84
C ALA A 20 2.39 28.97 30.40
N VAL A 21 2.98 28.38 29.36
CA VAL A 21 2.73 26.99 29.01
C VAL A 21 3.20 26.27 30.25
N PRO A 22 2.29 25.68 31.05
CA PRO A 22 2.70 24.96 32.23
C PRO A 22 3.75 23.95 31.77
N LEU A 23 4.97 24.06 32.31
CA LEU A 23 5.94 22.98 32.27
C LEU A 23 5.26 21.83 33.00
N HIS A 24 4.50 21.04 32.26
CA HIS A 24 3.93 19.79 32.72
C HIS A 24 5.15 18.93 33.07
N ALA A 25 5.42 18.81 34.36
CA ALA A 25 6.21 17.71 34.87
C ALA A 25 5.47 16.44 34.41
N GLN A 26 5.91 15.88 33.28
CA GLN A 26 5.48 14.59 32.78
C GLN A 26 5.91 13.57 33.82
N GLY A 27 5.04 13.31 34.79
CA GLY A 27 5.17 12.11 35.61
C GLY A 27 5.14 10.90 34.67
N ASP A 28 6.03 9.93 34.93
CA ASP A 28 6.20 8.64 34.25
C ASP A 28 4.94 7.74 34.29
N VAL A 29 3.77 8.27 33.92
CA VAL A 29 2.59 7.46 33.70
C VAL A 29 2.63 7.11 32.22
N TRP A 30 3.20 5.95 31.92
CA TRP A 30 3.23 5.37 30.59
C TRP A 30 1.81 4.98 30.19
N VAL A 31 1.02 5.96 29.75
CA VAL A 31 -0.33 5.73 29.23
C VAL A 31 -0.19 5.27 27.78
N GLY A 32 -0.80 4.15 27.46
CA GLY A 32 -0.74 3.54 26.14
C GLY A 32 -2.08 2.96 25.73
N SER A 33 -2.07 2.26 24.60
CA SER A 33 -3.20 1.47 24.16
C SER A 33 -2.76 0.04 23.90
N ASP A 34 -3.61 -0.91 24.29
CA ASP A 34 -3.33 -2.33 24.11
C ASP A 34 -4.39 -2.95 23.20
N LEU A 35 -3.94 -3.80 22.28
CA LEU A 35 -4.80 -4.67 21.49
C LEU A 35 -4.60 -6.12 21.95
N SER A 36 -5.62 -6.69 22.57
CA SER A 36 -5.67 -8.11 22.91
C SER A 36 -6.18 -8.91 21.72
N ILE A 37 -5.36 -9.85 21.24
CA ILE A 37 -5.67 -10.72 20.12
C ILE A 37 -5.81 -12.14 20.64
N CYS A 38 -7.03 -12.68 20.60
CA CYS A 38 -7.33 -14.00 21.13
C CYS A 38 -7.49 -15.03 20.03
N ASN A 39 -6.71 -16.11 20.10
CA ASN A 39 -6.79 -17.23 19.16
C ASN A 39 -8.00 -18.11 19.50
N LYS A 40 -9.07 -17.99 18.72
CA LYS A 40 -10.28 -18.83 18.78
C LYS A 40 -10.30 -19.92 17.71
N GLY A 41 -9.19 -20.09 17.00
CA GLY A 41 -9.07 -21.08 15.94
C GLY A 41 -8.76 -22.49 16.47
N THR A 42 -8.27 -23.32 15.56
CA THR A 42 -7.94 -24.74 15.83
C THR A 42 -6.45 -25.03 15.77
N VAL A 43 -5.63 -24.04 15.39
CA VAL A 43 -4.17 -24.19 15.27
C VAL A 43 -3.43 -23.07 16.01
N PRO A 44 -2.18 -23.30 16.43
CA PRO A 44 -1.33 -22.25 16.98
C PRO A 44 -1.09 -21.14 15.95
N VAL A 45 -1.02 -19.90 16.44
CA VAL A 45 -0.77 -18.69 15.63
C VAL A 45 0.37 -17.89 16.22
N GLU A 46 1.34 -17.54 15.39
CA GLU A 46 2.37 -16.55 15.73
C GLU A 46 1.77 -15.16 15.51
N VAL A 47 1.59 -14.39 16.59
CA VAL A 47 1.13 -13.01 16.53
C VAL A 47 2.34 -12.10 16.56
N VAL A 48 2.57 -11.34 15.48
CA VAL A 48 3.73 -10.45 15.36
C VAL A 48 3.26 -9.02 15.22
N ALA A 49 3.76 -8.14 16.07
CA ALA A 49 3.51 -6.72 16.01
C ALA A 49 4.79 -5.95 15.67
N ALA A 50 4.67 -5.00 14.76
CA ALA A 50 5.70 -4.03 14.45
C ALA A 50 5.21 -2.66 14.87
N ASN A 51 5.68 -2.20 16.01
CA ASN A 51 5.29 -0.93 16.61
C ASN A 51 6.27 0.14 16.17
N GLN A 52 5.76 1.23 15.61
CA GLN A 52 6.59 2.40 15.39
C GLN A 52 7.00 2.96 16.75
N ARG A 53 8.21 3.49 16.84
CA ARG A 53 8.69 4.21 18.01
C ARG A 53 9.39 5.47 17.56
N SER A 54 9.09 6.56 18.23
CA SER A 54 9.71 7.86 17.98
C SER A 54 10.66 8.19 19.12
N GLY A 55 11.95 8.40 18.81
CA GLY A 55 12.89 9.03 19.73
C GLY A 55 13.20 10.46 19.30
N LEU A 56 14.08 11.12 20.06
CA LEU A 56 14.45 12.52 19.82
C LEU A 56 15.05 12.79 18.43
N VAL A 57 15.73 11.79 17.84
CA VAL A 57 16.52 11.95 16.61
C VAL A 57 16.13 10.99 15.49
N ASN A 58 15.46 9.88 15.81
CA ASN A 58 15.14 8.84 14.85
C ASN A 58 13.82 8.14 15.20
N THR A 59 13.17 7.61 14.17
CA THR A 59 12.09 6.63 14.33
C THR A 59 12.68 5.24 14.09
N TRP A 60 12.19 4.26 14.84
CA TRP A 60 12.54 2.86 14.63
C TRP A 60 11.30 1.99 14.79
N TRP A 61 11.38 0.77 14.28
CA TRP A 61 10.37 -0.25 14.48
C TRP A 61 10.82 -1.17 15.59
N SER A 62 9.96 -1.40 16.59
CA SER A 62 10.10 -2.48 17.56
C SER A 62 9.21 -3.64 17.13
N ILE A 63 9.84 -4.75 16.77
CA ILE A 63 9.17 -5.96 16.32
C ILE A 63 9.10 -6.92 17.50
N THR A 64 7.89 -7.35 17.86
CA THR A 64 7.64 -8.37 18.89
C THR A 64 6.77 -9.48 18.31
N GLY A 65 7.01 -10.72 18.69
CA GLY A 65 6.27 -11.88 18.22
C GLY A 65 6.14 -12.94 19.31
N VAL A 66 4.98 -13.58 19.37
CA VAL A 66 4.70 -14.70 20.28
C VAL A 66 3.75 -15.71 19.66
N THR A 67 4.04 -17.00 19.81
CA THR A 67 3.10 -18.07 19.46
C THR A 67 1.99 -18.18 20.52
N LYS A 68 0.73 -18.29 20.07
CA LYS A 68 -0.43 -18.54 20.92
C LYS A 68 -1.16 -19.80 20.52
N ALA A 69 -1.35 -20.69 21.48
CA ALA A 69 -2.18 -21.87 21.31
C ALA A 69 -3.66 -21.47 21.15
N PRO A 70 -4.51 -22.36 20.59
CA PRO A 70 -5.95 -22.20 20.64
C PRO A 70 -6.44 -21.91 22.07
N GLY A 71 -7.28 -20.89 22.22
CA GLY A 71 -7.81 -20.41 23.50
C GLY A 71 -6.98 -19.31 24.17
N GLU A 72 -5.74 -19.08 23.75
CA GLU A 72 -4.85 -18.08 24.37
C GLU A 72 -4.92 -16.72 23.67
N CYS A 73 -4.54 -15.66 24.40
CA CYS A 73 -4.45 -14.30 23.86
C CYS A 73 -3.01 -13.76 23.89
N ALA A 74 -2.67 -12.96 22.87
CA ALA A 74 -1.49 -12.11 22.83
C ALA A 74 -1.90 -10.65 23.06
N ILE A 75 -1.03 -9.89 23.72
CA ILE A 75 -1.24 -8.44 23.92
C ILE A 75 -0.23 -7.72 23.05
N VAL A 76 -0.73 -6.87 22.16
CA VAL A 76 0.06 -5.91 21.39
C VAL A 76 -0.02 -4.57 22.08
N THR A 77 1.07 -4.16 22.73
CA THR A 77 1.14 -2.91 23.47
C THR A 77 1.74 -1.80 22.61
N ASN A 78 0.99 -0.70 22.48
CA ASN A 78 1.45 0.58 21.95
C ASN A 78 1.60 1.56 23.08
N GLN A 79 2.85 1.74 23.49
CA GLN A 79 3.21 2.92 24.27
C GLN A 79 3.25 4.08 23.29
N ASP A 80 2.76 5.24 23.70
CA ASP A 80 2.82 6.50 22.93
C ASP A 80 1.86 6.59 21.72
N GLU A 81 0.82 5.76 21.67
CA GLU A 81 -0.23 5.79 20.61
C GLU A 81 0.31 5.51 19.20
N ASP A 82 1.57 5.10 19.10
CA ASP A 82 2.22 4.82 17.84
C ASP A 82 1.49 3.67 17.11
N PRO A 83 1.34 3.77 15.78
CA PRO A 83 0.67 2.72 15.01
C PRO A 83 1.47 1.41 14.99
N SER A 84 0.74 0.30 14.86
CA SER A 84 1.31 -1.03 14.68
C SER A 84 0.89 -1.67 13.38
N TYR A 85 1.81 -2.37 12.73
CA TYR A 85 1.47 -3.42 11.78
C TYR A 85 1.41 -4.76 12.50
N ILE A 86 0.37 -5.55 12.26
CA ILE A 86 0.17 -6.85 12.90
C ILE A 86 0.12 -7.93 11.84
N ALA A 87 0.99 -8.93 11.95
CA ALA A 87 1.04 -10.11 11.11
C ALA A 87 0.69 -11.37 11.91
N PHE A 88 0.19 -12.36 11.17
CA PHE A 88 -0.14 -13.68 11.71
C PHE A 88 0.67 -14.74 10.97
N GLY A 89 1.40 -15.57 11.70
CA GLY A 89 2.04 -16.78 11.17
C GLY A 89 1.19 -18.00 11.52
N LEU A 90 0.72 -18.73 10.52
CA LEU A 90 -0.11 -19.92 10.68
C LEU A 90 0.73 -21.17 10.48
N SER A 91 0.64 -22.13 11.40
CA SER A 91 1.30 -23.42 11.25
C SER A 91 0.59 -24.25 10.18
N ASN A 92 1.31 -24.70 9.16
CA ASN A 92 0.79 -25.61 8.15
C ASN A 92 1.01 -27.08 8.57
N ALA A 93 0.38 -28.01 7.84
CA ALA A 93 0.46 -29.45 8.13
C ALA A 93 1.88 -30.04 8.06
N LYS A 94 2.85 -29.32 7.48
CA LYS A 94 4.25 -29.74 7.39
C LYS A 94 5.11 -29.17 8.53
N GLY A 95 4.51 -28.48 9.49
CA GLY A 95 5.23 -27.78 10.56
C GLY A 95 5.95 -26.51 10.11
N GLY A 96 5.72 -26.07 8.87
CA GLY A 96 6.17 -24.77 8.37
C GLY A 96 5.18 -23.67 8.77
N MET A 97 5.64 -22.42 8.75
CA MET A 97 4.81 -21.25 9.00
C MET A 97 4.50 -20.52 7.71
N GLU A 98 3.25 -20.12 7.53
CA GLU A 98 2.79 -19.33 6.39
C GLU A 98 2.13 -18.04 6.87
N SER A 99 2.22 -16.99 6.06
CA SER A 99 1.54 -15.73 6.38
C SER A 99 0.02 -15.90 6.31
N GLY A 100 -0.66 -15.59 7.40
CA GLY A 100 -2.10 -15.43 7.43
C GLY A 100 -2.53 -14.12 6.76
N THR A 101 -3.69 -14.12 6.12
CA THR A 101 -4.31 -12.92 5.54
C THR A 101 -5.67 -12.70 6.17
N ALA A 102 -5.98 -11.48 6.62
CA ALA A 102 -7.30 -11.19 7.17
C ALA A 102 -8.36 -11.17 6.05
N ALA A 103 -9.36 -12.04 6.15
CA ALA A 103 -10.53 -12.07 5.27
C ALA A 103 -11.31 -10.76 5.30
N GLN A 104 -11.45 -10.26 6.52
CA GLN A 104 -12.27 -9.13 6.92
C GLN A 104 -11.57 -8.50 8.11
N VAL A 105 -11.57 -7.18 8.16
CA VAL A 105 -11.10 -6.44 9.32
C VAL A 105 -12.31 -6.06 10.17
N PRO A 106 -12.37 -6.48 11.44
CA PRO A 106 -13.48 -6.13 12.30
C PRO A 106 -13.46 -4.64 12.59
N ASP A 107 -14.64 -4.03 12.58
CA ASP A 107 -14.82 -2.66 13.03
C ASP A 107 -14.82 -2.64 14.57
N ILE A 108 -13.67 -2.28 15.15
CA ILE A 108 -13.50 -2.15 16.60
C ILE A 108 -13.57 -0.68 17.06
N GLY A 109 -14.13 0.18 16.20
CA GLY A 109 -14.33 1.61 16.47
C GLY A 109 -13.62 2.52 15.49
N SER A 110 -13.93 3.81 15.60
CA SER A 110 -13.29 4.89 14.86
C SER A 110 -12.82 6.00 15.81
N VAL A 111 -11.83 6.77 15.38
CA VAL A 111 -11.23 7.86 16.15
C VAL A 111 -11.10 9.13 15.32
N PRO A 112 -11.39 10.31 15.88
CA PRO A 112 -11.13 11.58 15.23
C PRO A 112 -9.63 11.88 15.30
N ARG A 113 -8.94 11.95 14.16
CA ARG A 113 -7.47 12.19 14.13
C ARG A 113 -7.05 13.65 14.24
N ASN A 114 -7.98 14.58 14.09
CA ASN A 114 -7.63 16.00 14.13
C ASN A 114 -8.20 16.67 15.38
N LEU A 115 -7.36 16.80 16.41
CA LEU A 115 -7.69 17.54 17.65
C LEU A 115 -8.12 18.99 17.39
N ILE A 116 -7.69 19.59 16.27
CA ILE A 116 -8.01 20.99 15.91
C ILE A 116 -9.35 21.08 15.18
N THR A 117 -9.80 20.00 14.54
CA THR A 117 -11.10 19.95 13.85
C THR A 117 -11.92 18.80 14.39
N ILE A 118 -12.77 19.11 15.36
CA ILE A 118 -13.87 18.26 15.85
C ILE A 118 -14.76 17.73 14.69
N LEU A 119 -14.63 18.29 13.48
CA LEU A 119 -15.33 17.92 12.24
C LEU A 119 -14.49 17.11 11.23
N GLY A 120 -13.31 16.63 11.60
CA GLY A 120 -12.49 15.78 10.73
C GLY A 120 -13.14 14.41 10.47
N PRO A 121 -12.81 13.74 9.35
CA PRO A 121 -13.30 12.39 9.10
C PRO A 121 -12.79 11.44 10.19
N GLU A 122 -13.67 10.57 10.68
CA GLU A 122 -13.29 9.50 11.60
C GLU A 122 -12.44 8.46 10.86
N GLU A 123 -11.33 8.05 11.48
CA GLU A 123 -10.52 6.96 10.97
C GLU A 123 -10.78 5.69 11.77
N LYS A 124 -10.81 4.54 11.10
CA LYS A 124 -10.97 3.25 11.76
C LYS A 124 -9.74 2.92 12.59
N VAL A 125 -9.97 2.43 13.82
CA VAL A 125 -8.90 2.00 14.73
C VAL A 125 -8.12 0.81 14.16
N LEU A 126 -8.79 -0.03 13.36
CA LEU A 126 -8.20 -1.18 12.72
C LEU A 126 -8.56 -1.20 11.24
N ILE A 127 -7.56 -1.31 10.37
CA ILE A 127 -7.74 -1.43 8.93
C ILE A 127 -6.90 -2.58 8.37
N GLY A 128 -7.20 -3.00 7.15
CA GLY A 128 -6.39 -4.00 6.44
C GLY A 128 -5.05 -3.41 6.02
N ALA A 129 -3.99 -4.20 6.12
CA ALA A 129 -2.66 -3.81 5.67
C ALA A 129 -1.94 -4.96 4.97
N ALA A 130 -0.84 -4.65 4.27
CA ALA A 130 -0.01 -5.62 3.56
C ALA A 130 1.46 -5.17 3.54
N LYS A 131 2.11 -5.18 4.71
CA LYS A 131 3.51 -4.83 4.91
C LYS A 131 4.30 -6.09 5.26
N GLY A 132 5.44 -6.31 4.60
CA GLY A 132 6.32 -7.44 4.94
C GLY A 132 6.95 -7.23 6.33
N ILE A 133 6.96 -8.27 7.17
CA ILE A 133 7.56 -8.29 8.51
C ILE A 133 8.37 -9.58 8.63
N CYS A 134 9.56 -9.50 9.21
CA CYS A 134 10.39 -10.69 9.45
C CYS A 134 10.21 -11.15 10.90
N ALA A 135 9.92 -12.44 11.10
CA ALA A 135 9.73 -12.99 12.44
C ALA A 135 10.31 -14.39 12.56
N ARG A 136 10.71 -14.76 13.77
CA ARG A 136 11.10 -16.11 14.15
C ARG A 136 9.90 -16.85 14.76
N ILE A 137 9.91 -18.18 14.70
CA ILE A 137 8.87 -18.99 15.32
C ILE A 137 9.04 -18.96 16.85
N GLY A 138 7.93 -18.86 17.59
CA GLY A 138 7.92 -19.00 19.04
C GLY A 138 7.97 -17.65 19.74
N VAL A 139 9.15 -17.02 19.72
CA VAL A 139 9.37 -15.69 20.29
C VAL A 139 10.25 -14.89 19.34
N THR A 140 9.82 -13.67 19.04
CA THR A 140 10.59 -12.68 18.28
C THR A 140 10.66 -11.39 19.08
N ARG A 141 11.85 -10.81 19.23
CA ARG A 141 11.96 -9.41 19.67
C ARG A 141 13.21 -8.78 19.08
N TYR A 142 13.03 -7.67 18.36
CA TYR A 142 14.15 -6.86 17.88
C TYR A 142 13.72 -5.44 17.51
N SER A 143 14.71 -4.59 17.21
CA SER A 143 14.48 -3.23 16.73
C SER A 143 15.24 -2.96 15.43
N MET A 144 14.69 -2.11 14.56
CA MET A 144 15.35 -1.68 13.32
C MET A 144 15.04 -0.22 12.96
N ASN A 145 16.04 0.52 12.49
CA ASN A 145 15.90 1.94 12.14
C ASN A 145 15.35 2.19 10.72
N ASN A 146 15.23 1.14 9.90
CA ASN A 146 14.90 1.25 8.48
C ASN A 146 13.49 0.75 8.19
N ASP A 147 12.99 1.12 7.01
CA ASP A 147 11.80 0.52 6.42
C ASP A 147 11.95 -1.01 6.33
N PHE A 148 10.83 -1.72 6.51
CA PHE A 148 10.77 -3.17 6.47
C PHE A 148 11.44 -3.74 5.20
N THR A 149 12.43 -4.62 5.37
CA THR A 149 13.05 -5.33 4.23
C THR A 149 12.08 -6.41 3.73
N LYS A 150 12.04 -6.61 2.41
CA LYS A 150 11.26 -7.72 1.82
C LYS A 150 11.97 -9.06 1.93
N ASP A 151 13.29 -9.02 2.13
CA ASP A 151 14.12 -10.21 2.25
C ASP A 151 14.55 -10.38 3.72
N CYS A 152 14.01 -11.41 4.35
CA CYS A 152 14.32 -11.76 5.74
C CYS A 152 15.64 -12.52 5.88
N SER A 153 16.18 -13.07 4.78
CA SER A 153 17.46 -13.78 4.80
C SER A 153 18.65 -12.82 4.91
N THR A 154 18.50 -11.58 4.41
CA THR A 154 19.52 -10.53 4.45
C THR A 154 19.28 -9.52 5.56
N LEU A 155 18.34 -9.77 6.48
CA LEU A 155 17.99 -8.83 7.53
C LEU A 155 19.17 -8.65 8.49
N THR A 156 19.87 -7.52 8.37
CA THR A 156 20.88 -7.10 9.34
C THR A 156 20.22 -6.24 10.41
N MET A 157 20.35 -6.66 11.66
CA MET A 157 19.79 -5.96 12.79
C MET A 157 20.63 -4.72 13.11
N SER A 158 20.01 -3.54 13.07
CA SER A 158 20.68 -2.25 13.25
C SER A 158 20.16 -1.43 14.44
N GLY A 159 19.20 -1.96 15.20
CA GLY A 159 18.59 -1.28 16.35
C GLY A 159 19.30 -1.54 17.68
N LEU A 160 19.15 -0.62 18.63
CA LEU A 160 19.73 -0.66 19.98
C LEU A 160 18.99 -1.59 20.97
N GLY A 161 18.22 -2.56 20.48
CA GLY A 161 17.36 -3.42 21.30
C GLY A 161 17.97 -4.79 21.57
N PRO A 162 17.73 -5.40 22.75
CA PRO A 162 18.07 -6.80 22.96
C PRO A 162 17.30 -7.69 21.99
N GLU A 163 18.01 -8.64 21.38
CA GLU A 163 17.42 -9.64 20.51
C GLU A 163 16.91 -10.83 21.33
N TYR A 164 15.68 -11.27 21.04
CA TYR A 164 15.15 -12.53 21.55
C TYR A 164 14.58 -13.38 20.42
N GLY A 165 14.83 -14.69 20.51
CA GLY A 165 14.40 -15.69 19.55
C GLY A 165 15.56 -16.54 19.02
N GLN A 166 15.24 -17.73 18.52
CA GLN A 166 16.19 -18.64 17.87
C GLN A 166 15.66 -19.03 16.47
N GLY A 167 16.57 -19.45 15.58
CA GLY A 167 16.20 -19.90 14.23
C GLY A 167 16.11 -18.79 13.17
N PRO A 168 15.89 -19.13 11.90
CA PRO A 168 15.88 -18.16 10.82
C PRO A 168 14.68 -17.21 10.88
N PHE A 169 14.83 -16.00 10.35
CA PHE A 169 13.70 -15.11 10.12
C PHE A 169 12.86 -15.61 8.94
N LEU A 170 11.55 -15.62 9.14
CA LEU A 170 10.54 -15.98 8.17
C LEU A 170 9.80 -14.72 7.71
N PRO A 171 9.52 -14.59 6.39
CA PRO A 171 8.73 -13.49 5.87
C PRO A 171 7.25 -13.70 6.18
N LEU A 172 6.69 -12.78 6.95
CA LEU A 172 5.26 -12.63 7.16
C LEU A 172 4.78 -11.36 6.47
N THR A 173 3.49 -11.29 6.16
CA THR A 173 2.82 -10.09 5.69
C THR A 173 1.82 -9.67 6.76
N SER A 174 1.87 -8.40 7.17
CA SER A 174 0.87 -7.83 8.09
C SER A 174 -0.52 -8.05 7.49
N ALA A 175 -1.47 -8.45 8.31
CA ALA A 175 -2.87 -8.52 7.94
C ALA A 175 -3.64 -7.26 8.37
N LEU A 176 -3.20 -6.64 9.48
CA LEU A 176 -3.89 -5.53 10.12
C LEU A 176 -2.93 -4.36 10.35
N PHE A 177 -3.47 -3.15 10.33
CA PHE A 177 -2.83 -1.94 10.84
C PHE A 177 -3.70 -1.39 11.95
N PHE A 178 -3.12 -1.29 13.15
CA PHE A 178 -3.76 -0.85 14.36
C PHE A 178 -3.30 0.56 14.69
N HIS A 179 -4.27 1.47 14.75
CA HIS A 179 -4.09 2.87 15.09
C HIS A 179 -5.04 3.23 16.25
N PRO A 180 -4.59 3.12 17.51
CA PRO A 180 -5.47 3.32 18.65
C PRO A 180 -5.96 4.77 18.76
N ALA A 181 -7.03 4.97 19.52
CA ALA A 181 -7.44 6.29 19.96
C ALA A 181 -6.39 6.85 20.92
N PRO A 182 -6.25 8.19 20.97
CA PRO A 182 -5.53 8.80 22.05
C PRO A 182 -6.12 8.42 23.40
N HIS A 183 -5.27 8.28 24.40
CA HIS A 183 -5.67 7.82 25.72
C HIS A 183 -6.66 8.79 26.37
N ASN A 184 -7.61 8.24 27.13
CA ASN A 184 -8.63 9.06 27.80
C ASN A 184 -8.08 9.56 29.14
N CYS A 185 -7.67 10.83 29.16
CA CYS A 185 -7.33 11.53 30.38
C CYS A 185 -8.58 12.19 30.99
N ARG A 186 -8.89 11.86 32.24
CA ARG A 186 -9.93 12.52 33.05
C ARG A 186 -9.31 13.06 34.33
N GLY A 187 -9.56 14.34 34.61
CA GLY A 187 -9.09 14.94 35.85
C GLY A 187 -9.01 16.46 35.82
N LEU A 188 -8.80 17.04 37.01
CA LEU A 188 -8.51 18.45 37.17
C LEU A 188 -7.03 18.70 36.79
N PRO A 189 -6.63 19.95 36.47
CA PRO A 189 -5.28 20.28 36.00
C PRO A 189 -4.12 19.83 36.91
N VAL A 190 -4.41 19.51 38.17
CA VAL A 190 -3.43 19.10 39.19
C VAL A 190 -3.36 17.57 39.36
N TRP A 191 -4.36 16.83 38.86
CA TRP A 191 -4.50 15.38 38.97
C TRP A 191 -5.20 14.83 37.73
N VAL A 192 -4.43 14.57 36.68
CA VAL A 192 -4.94 13.94 35.45
C VAL A 192 -4.72 12.44 35.57
N ALA A 193 -5.81 11.68 35.74
CA ALA A 193 -5.77 10.23 35.66
C ALA A 193 -6.05 9.85 34.20
N CYS A 194 -5.10 9.17 33.58
CA CYS A 194 -5.25 8.71 32.22
C CYS A 194 -5.38 7.18 32.23
N GLU A 195 -6.37 6.68 31.53
CA GLU A 195 -6.62 5.24 31.40
C GLU A 195 -6.18 4.77 30.01
N ASN A 196 -5.57 3.59 29.98
CA ASN A 196 -5.24 2.94 28.71
C ASN A 196 -6.51 2.56 27.97
N ASN A 197 -6.52 2.77 26.65
CA ASN A 197 -7.57 2.22 25.82
C ASN A 197 -7.26 0.74 25.56
N HIS A 198 -8.23 -0.13 25.81
CA HIS A 198 -8.09 -1.56 25.59
C HIS A 198 -9.01 -2.02 24.46
N TYR A 199 -8.42 -2.64 23.45
CA TYR A 199 -9.09 -3.17 22.28
C TYR A 199 -8.99 -4.69 22.26
N TYR A 200 -9.96 -5.35 21.63
CA TYR A 200 -10.08 -6.81 21.65
C TYR A 200 -10.46 -7.31 20.26
N VAL A 201 -9.71 -8.29 19.76
CA VAL A 201 -9.95 -8.96 18.48
C VAL A 201 -9.85 -10.46 18.68
N ASN A 202 -10.85 -11.20 18.21
CA ASN A 202 -10.79 -12.64 18.11
C ASN A 202 -10.35 -13.03 16.71
N ILE A 203 -9.47 -14.03 16.62
CA ILE A 203 -9.01 -14.59 15.34
C ILE A 203 -9.31 -16.08 15.27
N TYR A 204 -9.70 -16.58 14.11
CA TYR A 204 -10.12 -17.98 13.92
C TYR A 204 -9.27 -18.69 12.86
N PRO A 205 -7.97 -18.94 13.13
CA PRO A 205 -7.14 -19.70 12.21
C PRO A 205 -7.58 -21.18 12.09
N GLY A 206 -7.67 -21.67 10.86
CA GLY A 206 -7.99 -23.06 10.54
C GLY A 206 -6.77 -23.86 10.07
N ALA A 207 -6.81 -25.19 10.22
CA ALA A 207 -5.70 -26.07 9.84
C ALA A 207 -5.39 -26.10 8.32
N THR A 208 -6.37 -25.77 7.48
CA THR A 208 -6.25 -25.86 6.01
C THR A 208 -6.29 -24.50 5.32
N GLY A 209 -6.49 -23.41 6.07
CA GLY A 209 -6.73 -22.08 5.52
C GLY A 209 -5.59 -21.11 5.86
N ARG A 210 -5.17 -20.33 4.86
CA ARG A 210 -4.33 -19.14 5.08
C ARG A 210 -5.15 -17.91 5.46
N GLU A 211 -6.44 -17.96 5.17
CA GLU A 211 -7.37 -16.89 5.44
C GLU A 211 -7.76 -16.92 6.93
N LEU A 212 -7.52 -15.79 7.60
CA LEU A 212 -7.81 -15.59 9.00
C LEU A 212 -9.09 -14.76 9.11
N HIS A 213 -10.11 -15.34 9.72
CA HIS A 213 -11.31 -14.59 10.10
C HIS A 213 -11.04 -13.86 11.40
N ALA A 214 -11.43 -12.59 11.46
CA ALA A 214 -11.28 -11.76 12.64
C ALA A 214 -12.63 -11.11 13.00
N THR A 215 -12.96 -11.10 14.28
CA THR A 215 -14.17 -10.45 14.82
C THR A 215 -13.79 -9.54 15.99
N ALA A 216 -14.66 -8.57 16.32
CA ALA A 216 -14.49 -7.77 17.53
C ALA A 216 -14.60 -8.69 18.76
N GLY A 217 -13.68 -8.55 19.71
CA GLY A 217 -13.67 -9.31 20.97
C GLY A 217 -14.19 -8.51 22.16
N THR A 218 -14.16 -9.11 23.35
CA THR A 218 -14.57 -8.47 24.61
C THR A 218 -13.49 -8.48 25.69
N LYS A 219 -13.60 -7.56 26.67
CA LYS A 219 -12.62 -7.35 27.74
C LYS A 219 -12.31 -8.58 28.58
N SER A 220 -13.33 -9.38 28.87
CA SER A 220 -13.21 -10.51 29.76
C SER A 220 -12.69 -11.77 29.06
N GLY A 221 -12.58 -11.75 27.72
CA GLY A 221 -12.39 -12.97 26.95
C GLY A 221 -13.49 -14.01 27.18
N VAL A 222 -14.63 -13.65 27.78
CA VAL A 222 -15.73 -14.57 28.15
C VAL A 222 -16.53 -15.02 26.91
N ASP A 223 -16.40 -14.29 25.82
CA ASP A 223 -16.67 -14.78 24.46
C ASP A 223 -15.84 -16.03 24.10
N ALA A 224 -14.80 -16.41 24.87
CA ALA A 224 -14.17 -17.74 24.80
C ALA A 224 -15.05 -18.87 25.36
N ALA A 225 -15.80 -18.61 26.43
CA ALA A 225 -16.41 -19.66 27.25
C ALA A 225 -17.89 -19.87 26.93
N LEU A 226 -18.58 -18.84 26.45
CA LEU A 226 -20.01 -18.93 26.13
C LEU A 226 -20.34 -19.79 24.89
N GLU A 227 -19.37 -20.09 24.02
CA GLU A 227 -19.56 -21.04 22.91
C GLU A 227 -19.27 -22.51 23.30
N GLU A 228 -18.64 -22.78 24.44
CA GLU A 228 -18.21 -24.15 24.77
C GLU A 228 -19.25 -25.00 25.51
N ALA A 229 -20.34 -24.43 26.03
CA ALA A 229 -21.17 -25.14 27.01
C ALA A 229 -22.58 -25.56 26.58
N SER A 230 -23.15 -25.10 25.46
CA SER A 230 -24.57 -25.44 25.18
C SER A 230 -24.93 -25.90 23.77
N ASP A 231 -24.13 -25.68 22.72
CA ASP A 231 -24.63 -25.94 21.37
C ASP A 231 -23.52 -26.09 20.32
N ARG A 232 -22.46 -26.86 20.60
CA ARG A 232 -21.36 -27.08 19.63
C ARG A 232 -21.84 -27.60 18.27
N GLU A 233 -22.91 -28.40 18.25
CA GLU A 233 -23.46 -28.96 17.02
C GLU A 233 -24.35 -27.97 16.27
N ALA A 234 -25.21 -27.23 16.98
CA ALA A 234 -26.02 -26.17 16.37
C ALA A 234 -25.16 -24.98 15.93
N ALA A 235 -24.17 -24.57 16.72
CA ALA A 235 -23.19 -23.56 16.35
C ALA A 235 -22.34 -24.00 15.15
N SER A 236 -21.91 -25.27 15.09
CA SER A 236 -21.21 -25.80 13.91
C SER A 236 -22.09 -25.77 12.65
N GLN A 237 -23.38 -26.10 12.77
CA GLN A 237 -24.30 -26.03 11.64
C GLN A 237 -24.57 -24.59 11.20
N VAL A 238 -24.75 -23.66 12.13
CA VAL A 238 -24.93 -22.23 11.85
C VAL A 238 -23.66 -21.65 11.21
N LEU A 239 -22.48 -21.95 11.74
CA LEU A 239 -21.21 -21.50 11.15
C LEU A 239 -20.99 -22.06 9.75
N LYS A 240 -21.34 -23.34 9.50
CA LYS A 240 -21.32 -23.91 8.14
C LYS A 240 -22.29 -23.21 7.20
N ALA A 241 -23.49 -22.88 7.67
CA ALA A 241 -24.49 -22.16 6.88
C ALA A 241 -24.02 -20.73 6.55
N ILE A 242 -23.43 -20.02 7.52
CA ILE A 242 -22.85 -18.68 7.33
C ILE A 242 -21.67 -18.75 6.37
N ALA A 243 -20.76 -19.71 6.53
CA ALA A 243 -19.61 -19.89 5.65
C ALA A 243 -20.06 -20.16 4.20
N LYS A 244 -21.09 -20.99 4.01
CA LYS A 244 -21.69 -21.24 2.69
C LYS A 244 -22.32 -19.97 2.11
N ALA A 245 -23.13 -19.25 2.89
CA ALA A 245 -23.75 -18.01 2.44
C ALA A 245 -22.71 -16.93 2.04
N MET A 246 -21.60 -16.84 2.79
CA MET A 246 -20.50 -15.94 2.45
C MET A 246 -19.74 -16.40 1.19
N ALA A 247 -19.55 -17.71 0.99
CA ALA A 247 -18.94 -18.23 -0.23
C ALA A 247 -19.81 -17.93 -1.46
N ASP A 248 -21.12 -18.15 -1.35
CA ASP A 248 -22.08 -17.86 -2.43
C ASP A 248 -22.12 -16.35 -2.75
N GLU A 249 -22.11 -15.48 -1.72
CA GLU A 249 -22.07 -14.03 -1.90
C GLU A 249 -20.72 -13.57 -2.50
N ARG A 250 -19.60 -14.19 -2.13
CA ARG A 250 -18.29 -13.92 -2.74
C ARG A 250 -18.25 -14.30 -4.21
N GLU A 251 -18.78 -15.46 -4.58
CA GLU A 251 -18.86 -15.88 -5.98
C GLU A 251 -19.71 -14.87 -6.78
N LYS A 252 -20.82 -14.42 -6.20
CA LYS A 252 -21.67 -13.39 -6.79
C LYS A 252 -20.96 -12.04 -6.94
N GLN A 253 -20.20 -11.60 -5.92
CA GLN A 253 -19.43 -10.36 -5.96
C GLN A 253 -18.27 -10.45 -6.97
N ALA A 254 -17.54 -11.57 -7.00
CA ALA A 254 -16.46 -11.80 -7.96
C ALA A 254 -16.99 -11.79 -9.40
N LYS A 255 -18.15 -12.44 -9.64
CA LYS A 255 -18.83 -12.40 -10.94
C LYS A 255 -19.28 -11.00 -11.30
N ALA A 256 -19.91 -10.26 -10.38
CA ALA A 256 -20.31 -8.88 -10.60
C ALA A 256 -19.13 -7.95 -10.90
N ALA A 257 -18.00 -8.12 -10.20
CA ALA A 257 -16.77 -7.36 -10.44
C ALA A 257 -16.16 -7.68 -11.80
N ALA A 258 -16.15 -8.96 -12.21
CA ALA A 258 -15.71 -9.38 -13.53
C ALA A 258 -16.61 -8.82 -14.65
N ASP A 259 -17.92 -8.88 -14.46
CA ASP A 259 -18.90 -8.33 -15.41
C ASP A 259 -18.77 -6.80 -15.53
N ALA A 260 -18.56 -6.09 -14.41
CA ALA A 260 -18.32 -4.65 -14.39
C ALA A 260 -17.00 -4.28 -15.09
N ALA A 261 -15.93 -5.05 -14.88
CA ALA A 261 -14.65 -4.85 -15.56
C ALA A 261 -14.79 -5.07 -17.08
N ALA A 262 -15.49 -6.12 -17.50
CA ALA A 262 -15.78 -6.40 -18.90
C ALA A 262 -16.66 -5.30 -19.55
N ALA A 263 -17.65 -4.78 -18.83
CA ALA A 263 -18.48 -3.67 -19.30
C ALA A 263 -17.66 -2.39 -19.51
N LYS A 264 -16.77 -2.07 -18.55
CA LYS A 264 -15.85 -0.92 -18.66
C LYS A 264 -14.90 -1.07 -19.86
N GLU A 265 -14.39 -2.28 -20.10
CA GLU A 265 -13.53 -2.56 -21.25
C GLU A 265 -14.29 -2.36 -22.59
N ARG A 266 -15.55 -2.81 -22.68
CA ARG A 266 -16.40 -2.55 -23.85
C ARG A 266 -16.63 -1.06 -24.09
N GLN A 267 -16.95 -0.32 -23.03
CA GLN A 267 -17.15 1.13 -23.12
C GLN A 267 -15.89 1.86 -23.62
N LEU A 268 -14.71 1.50 -23.13
CA LEU A 268 -13.45 2.09 -23.59
C LEU A 268 -13.18 1.79 -25.07
N ARG A 269 -13.48 0.56 -25.53
CA ARG A 269 -13.34 0.18 -26.94
C ARG A 269 -14.31 0.94 -27.85
N GLU A 270 -15.56 1.08 -27.44
CA GLU A 270 -16.57 1.87 -28.18
C GLU A 270 -16.16 3.34 -28.27
N GLN A 271 -15.68 3.93 -27.17
CA GLN A 271 -15.16 5.30 -27.17
C GLN A 271 -13.94 5.46 -28.09
N ALA A 272 -13.02 4.49 -28.10
CA ALA A 272 -11.89 4.50 -29.01
C ALA A 272 -12.31 4.42 -30.49
N ALA A 273 -13.27 3.53 -30.81
CA ALA A 273 -13.82 3.40 -32.16
C ALA A 273 -14.55 4.68 -32.62
N ALA A 274 -15.35 5.29 -31.74
CA ALA A 274 -16.05 6.55 -32.01
C ALA A 274 -15.06 7.71 -32.26
N ARG A 275 -13.95 7.77 -31.50
CA ARG A 275 -12.87 8.75 -31.74
C ARG A 275 -12.25 8.58 -33.13
N GLN A 276 -11.96 7.34 -33.54
CA GLN A 276 -11.41 7.06 -34.87
C GLN A 276 -12.38 7.44 -35.99
N GLU A 277 -13.65 7.11 -35.84
CA GLU A 277 -14.68 7.45 -36.83
C GLU A 277 -14.85 8.97 -36.95
N LYS A 278 -14.88 9.69 -35.82
CA LYS A 278 -14.90 11.16 -35.81
C LYS A 278 -13.68 11.75 -36.53
N GLN A 279 -12.48 11.20 -36.33
CA GLN A 279 -11.27 11.65 -37.04
C GLN A 279 -11.41 11.45 -38.56
N LYS A 280 -11.92 10.29 -39.01
CA LYS A 280 -12.19 10.03 -40.44
C LYS A 280 -13.19 11.02 -41.03
N GLN A 281 -14.27 11.32 -40.30
CA GLN A 281 -15.28 12.28 -40.74
C GLN A 281 -14.71 13.71 -40.87
N ILE A 282 -13.87 14.12 -39.92
CA ILE A 282 -13.17 15.42 -39.97
C ILE A 282 -12.28 15.50 -41.22
N LEU A 283 -11.49 14.46 -41.49
CA LEU A 283 -10.63 14.40 -42.67
C LEU A 283 -11.42 14.39 -43.98
N ALA A 284 -12.53 13.65 -44.03
CA ALA A 284 -13.41 13.62 -45.21
C ALA A 284 -14.11 14.97 -45.45
N ALA A 285 -14.55 15.66 -44.39
CA ALA A 285 -15.17 16.97 -44.49
C ALA A 285 -14.17 18.06 -44.94
N ASP A 286 -12.92 18.00 -44.49
CA ASP A 286 -11.85 18.87 -45.00
C ASP A 286 -11.57 18.60 -46.48
N ALA A 287 -11.50 17.32 -46.90
CA ALA A 287 -11.34 16.96 -48.31
C ALA A 287 -12.50 17.44 -49.19
N ALA A 288 -13.71 17.57 -48.63
CA ALA A 288 -14.87 18.16 -49.28
C ALA A 288 -14.88 19.71 -49.29
N GLY A 289 -13.85 20.36 -48.74
CA GLY A 289 -13.70 21.81 -48.73
C GLY A 289 -14.42 22.54 -47.60
N ASN A 290 -14.81 21.86 -46.51
CA ASN A 290 -15.45 22.51 -45.37
C ASN A 290 -14.43 23.32 -44.53
N PRO A 291 -14.53 24.67 -44.47
CA PRO A 291 -13.56 25.49 -43.76
C PRO A 291 -13.61 25.34 -42.23
N ASN A 292 -14.73 24.86 -41.67
CA ASN A 292 -14.94 24.77 -40.21
C ASN A 292 -14.16 23.64 -39.53
N VAL A 293 -13.58 22.71 -40.30
CA VAL A 293 -12.82 21.56 -39.78
C VAL A 293 -11.33 21.62 -40.16
N LYS A 294 -10.90 22.71 -40.80
CA LYS A 294 -9.57 22.82 -41.42
C LYS A 294 -8.45 22.71 -40.39
N VAL A 295 -8.64 23.35 -39.23
CA VAL A 295 -7.65 23.34 -38.14
C VAL A 295 -7.53 21.93 -37.53
N GLU A 296 -8.66 21.31 -37.21
CA GLU A 296 -8.70 19.94 -36.67
C GLU A 296 -8.12 18.92 -37.66
N ALA A 297 -8.46 19.02 -38.95
CA ALA A 297 -7.90 18.16 -39.98
C ALA A 297 -6.39 18.37 -40.19
N GLN A 298 -5.90 19.60 -40.03
CA GLN A 298 -4.46 19.88 -40.06
C GLN A 298 -3.74 19.28 -38.84
N MET A 299 -4.35 19.35 -37.66
CA MET A 299 -3.82 18.70 -36.45
C MET A 299 -3.75 17.18 -36.61
N ILE A 300 -4.84 16.53 -37.08
CA ILE A 300 -4.85 15.08 -37.30
C ILE A 300 -3.76 14.66 -38.30
N ARG A 301 -3.62 15.38 -39.42
CA ARG A 301 -2.56 15.11 -40.41
C ARG A 301 -1.16 15.30 -39.84
N ARG A 302 -0.95 16.32 -39.01
CA ARG A 302 0.32 16.54 -38.32
C ARG A 302 0.62 15.41 -37.35
N ASP A 303 -0.35 14.99 -36.54
CA ASP A 303 -0.19 13.88 -35.61
C ASP A 303 0.12 12.55 -36.33
N GLU A 304 -0.51 12.32 -37.49
CA GLU A 304 -0.22 11.16 -38.34
C GLU A 304 1.19 11.22 -38.94
N ALA A 305 1.62 12.38 -39.45
CA ALA A 305 2.96 12.57 -40.00
C ALA A 305 4.04 12.43 -38.91
N ASP A 306 3.82 13.03 -37.73
CA ASP A 306 4.72 12.91 -36.58
C ASP A 306 4.82 11.45 -36.12
N ASN A 307 3.71 10.71 -36.13
CA ASN A 307 3.71 9.28 -35.81
C ASN A 307 4.45 8.46 -36.88
N GLN A 308 4.22 8.73 -38.18
CA GLN A 308 4.97 8.07 -39.26
C GLN A 308 6.48 8.33 -39.13
N GLN A 309 6.88 9.56 -38.83
CA GLN A 309 8.28 9.93 -38.63
C GLN A 309 8.89 9.20 -37.42
N ARG A 310 8.15 9.04 -36.33
CA ARG A 310 8.59 8.23 -35.17
C ARG A 310 8.83 6.77 -35.54
N TRP A 311 7.91 6.16 -36.27
CA TRP A 311 8.00 4.76 -36.70
C TRP A 311 8.97 4.50 -37.87
N ALA A 312 9.43 5.55 -38.54
CA ALA A 312 10.48 5.48 -39.56
C ALA A 312 11.89 5.30 -38.96
N GLY A 313 12.04 5.39 -37.63
CA GLY A 313 13.29 5.15 -36.93
C GLY A 313 13.87 3.75 -37.18
N THR A 314 15.19 3.61 -37.01
CA THR A 314 15.83 2.30 -37.13
C THR A 314 15.31 1.35 -36.04
N ARG A 315 15.04 0.09 -36.42
CA ARG A 315 14.61 -0.93 -35.47
C ARG A 315 15.80 -1.50 -34.74
N GLN A 316 15.77 -1.47 -33.42
CA GLN A 316 16.86 -1.89 -32.56
C GLN A 316 16.38 -2.81 -31.43
N SER A 317 17.29 -3.64 -30.93
CA SER A 317 17.08 -4.44 -29.71
C SER A 317 17.47 -3.62 -28.47
N PRO A 318 16.76 -3.73 -27.34
CA PRO A 318 17.18 -3.16 -26.06
C PRO A 318 18.61 -3.58 -25.65
N SER A 319 19.05 -4.78 -26.03
CA SER A 319 20.39 -5.28 -25.72
C SER A 319 21.52 -4.56 -26.45
N ALA A 320 21.20 -3.88 -27.56
CA ALA A 320 22.15 -3.20 -28.43
C ALA A 320 22.30 -1.71 -28.11
N TYR A 321 21.83 -1.28 -26.93
CA TYR A 321 21.84 0.14 -26.56
C TYR A 321 23.22 0.77 -26.74
N ASP A 322 23.23 1.88 -27.49
CA ASP A 322 24.37 2.74 -27.71
C ASP A 322 24.04 4.16 -27.20
N PRO A 323 24.89 4.80 -26.38
CA PRO A 323 24.74 6.20 -25.98
C PRO A 323 24.55 7.17 -27.15
N GLN A 324 25.01 6.85 -28.36
CA GLN A 324 24.79 7.66 -29.55
C GLN A 324 23.32 7.73 -29.99
N TRP A 325 22.45 6.83 -29.52
CA TRP A 325 21.02 6.87 -29.82
C TRP A 325 20.30 8.04 -29.13
N MET A 326 20.92 8.67 -28.13
CA MET A 326 20.32 9.78 -27.39
C MET A 326 19.86 10.90 -28.34
N GLY A 327 18.58 11.26 -28.22
CA GLY A 327 17.91 12.24 -29.07
C GLY A 327 17.48 11.73 -30.45
N GLN A 328 17.85 10.51 -30.83
CA GLN A 328 17.44 9.90 -32.10
C GLN A 328 16.09 9.20 -31.97
N ASN A 329 15.25 9.31 -33.01
CA ASN A 329 14.05 8.50 -33.13
C ASN A 329 14.43 7.06 -33.52
N ILE A 330 14.18 6.12 -32.62
CA ILE A 330 14.40 4.69 -32.84
C ILE A 330 13.11 3.91 -32.56
N VAL A 331 13.05 2.69 -33.10
CA VAL A 331 12.00 1.73 -32.78
C VAL A 331 12.62 0.58 -32.00
N ILE A 332 12.30 0.48 -30.72
CA ILE A 332 12.78 -0.59 -29.85
C ILE A 332 11.82 -1.76 -29.92
N THR A 333 12.36 -2.95 -30.20
CA THR A 333 11.60 -4.20 -30.21
C THR A 333 12.18 -5.15 -29.19
N GLY A 334 11.40 -5.55 -28.19
CA GLY A 334 11.88 -6.45 -27.14
C GLY A 334 10.77 -7.19 -26.41
N THR A 335 11.13 -8.25 -25.70
CA THR A 335 10.20 -9.04 -24.89
C THR A 335 10.03 -8.39 -23.53
N VAL A 336 8.79 -8.11 -23.10
CA VAL A 336 8.54 -7.53 -21.78
C VAL A 336 8.89 -8.56 -20.70
N SER A 337 9.86 -8.25 -19.84
CA SER A 337 10.25 -9.10 -18.70
C SER A 337 9.47 -8.76 -17.43
N ARG A 338 9.14 -7.47 -17.24
CA ARG A 338 8.45 -6.96 -16.06
C ARG A 338 7.82 -5.60 -16.35
N VAL A 339 6.71 -5.30 -15.69
CA VAL A 339 6.13 -3.95 -15.66
C VAL A 339 6.07 -3.51 -14.20
N GLU A 340 6.59 -2.32 -13.90
CA GLU A 340 6.47 -1.68 -12.59
C GLU A 340 5.64 -0.40 -12.71
N VAL A 341 4.76 -0.16 -11.76
CA VAL A 341 4.01 1.09 -11.63
C VAL A 341 4.47 1.75 -10.34
N ASP A 342 5.05 2.93 -10.44
CA ASP A 342 5.41 3.71 -9.25
C ASP A 342 4.13 4.19 -8.57
N THR A 343 3.92 3.73 -7.34
CA THR A 343 2.78 4.09 -6.50
C THR A 343 3.06 5.28 -5.59
N LYS A 344 4.33 5.69 -5.45
CA LYS A 344 4.77 6.74 -4.52
C LYS A 344 5.04 8.07 -5.23
N GLY A 345 5.42 8.05 -6.50
CA GLY A 345 5.70 9.24 -7.30
C GLY A 345 4.46 9.94 -7.89
N SER A 346 4.59 11.25 -8.14
CA SER A 346 3.69 12.04 -8.99
C SER A 346 4.51 12.70 -10.11
N PRO A 347 4.29 12.33 -11.40
CA PRO A 347 3.27 11.40 -11.89
C PRO A 347 3.60 9.93 -11.55
N ARG A 348 2.56 9.07 -11.59
CA ARG A 348 2.72 7.62 -11.42
C ARG A 348 3.31 7.01 -12.70
N TRP A 349 4.63 6.82 -12.70
CA TRP A 349 5.33 6.25 -13.85
C TRP A 349 5.07 4.76 -14.01
N VAL A 350 4.73 4.33 -15.22
CA VAL A 350 4.83 2.95 -15.66
C VAL A 350 6.20 2.74 -16.29
N THR A 351 6.96 1.78 -15.78
CA THR A 351 8.27 1.37 -16.30
C THR A 351 8.17 -0.05 -16.85
N ILE A 352 8.50 -0.21 -18.13
CA ILE A 352 8.48 -1.49 -18.83
C ILE A 352 9.92 -1.93 -19.04
N TYR A 353 10.23 -3.09 -18.46
CA TYR A 353 11.54 -3.73 -18.56
C TYR A 353 11.53 -4.76 -19.68
N PHE A 354 12.65 -4.82 -20.41
CA PHE A 354 12.85 -5.79 -21.48
C PHE A 354 13.71 -6.96 -21.00
N ARG A 355 13.46 -8.16 -21.52
CA ARG A 355 14.25 -9.37 -21.21
C ARG A 355 15.66 -9.26 -21.77
N GLU A 356 15.80 -8.59 -22.90
CA GLU A 356 17.04 -8.36 -23.63
C GLU A 356 17.94 -7.30 -22.94
N SER A 357 17.41 -6.56 -21.95
CA SER A 357 18.15 -5.62 -21.11
C SER A 357 18.02 -6.02 -19.63
N PRO A 358 18.69 -7.09 -19.18
CA PRO A 358 18.50 -7.67 -17.84
C PRO A 358 18.97 -6.74 -16.71
N ASP A 359 19.89 -5.83 -17.01
CA ASP A 359 20.40 -4.80 -16.10
C ASP A 359 19.59 -3.49 -16.15
N ALA A 360 18.49 -3.46 -16.92
CA ALA A 360 17.71 -2.27 -17.22
C ALA A 360 18.56 -1.11 -17.78
N THR A 361 19.59 -1.42 -18.58
CA THR A 361 20.30 -0.42 -19.39
C THR A 361 19.32 0.38 -20.26
N PHE A 362 18.28 -0.27 -20.80
CA PHE A 362 17.23 0.38 -21.58
C PHE A 362 15.82 -0.01 -21.13
N VAL A 363 14.91 0.97 -21.05
CA VAL A 363 13.50 0.77 -20.66
C VAL A 363 12.55 1.58 -21.54
N ALA A 364 11.26 1.23 -21.53
CA ALA A 364 10.20 2.10 -22.05
C ALA A 364 9.32 2.58 -20.89
N CYS A 365 8.91 3.86 -20.92
CA CYS A 365 8.21 4.43 -19.78
C CYS A 365 7.09 5.37 -20.16
N SER A 366 6.07 5.47 -19.32
CA SER A 366 4.99 6.43 -19.49
C SER A 366 4.57 7.04 -18.16
N PRO A 367 4.26 8.35 -18.10
CA PRO A 367 3.57 8.93 -16.94
C PRO A 367 2.07 8.62 -16.91
N TYR A 368 1.54 7.91 -17.93
CA TYR A 368 0.12 7.64 -18.13
C TYR A 368 -0.15 6.13 -18.18
N ALA A 369 -0.52 5.54 -17.05
CA ALA A 369 -0.79 4.10 -16.98
C ALA A 369 -2.00 3.67 -17.82
N ASP A 370 -2.98 4.57 -17.95
CA ASP A 370 -4.18 4.42 -18.76
C ASP A 370 -3.88 4.20 -20.25
N LEU A 371 -2.79 4.78 -20.78
CA LEU A 371 -2.37 4.56 -22.18
C LEU A 371 -2.17 3.08 -22.50
N PHE A 372 -1.61 2.31 -21.57
CA PHE A 372 -1.43 0.87 -21.75
C PHE A 372 -2.71 0.10 -21.45
N GLN A 373 -3.45 0.51 -20.41
CA GLN A 373 -4.67 -0.16 -19.98
C GLN A 373 -5.76 -0.18 -21.07
N GLU A 374 -5.82 0.84 -21.93
CA GLU A 374 -6.75 0.87 -23.08
C GLU A 374 -6.61 -0.37 -24.00
N ARG A 375 -5.39 -0.92 -24.15
CA ARG A 375 -5.13 -2.05 -25.05
C ARG A 375 -4.91 -3.38 -24.34
N VAL A 376 -4.30 -3.37 -23.15
CA VAL A 376 -3.95 -4.62 -22.43
C VAL A 376 -4.86 -4.93 -21.25
N GLY A 377 -5.83 -4.05 -20.95
CA GLY A 377 -6.70 -4.14 -19.79
C GLY A 377 -6.07 -3.60 -18.51
N LEU A 378 -6.80 -3.66 -17.40
CA LEU A 378 -6.38 -3.09 -16.11
C LEU A 378 -5.11 -3.76 -15.53
N ASN A 379 -4.88 -5.03 -15.87
CA ASN A 379 -3.70 -5.77 -15.42
C ASN A 379 -2.54 -5.63 -16.41
N LEU A 380 -1.67 -4.64 -16.19
CA LEU A 380 -0.48 -4.42 -17.03
C LEU A 380 0.51 -5.60 -17.01
N SER A 381 0.43 -6.50 -16.03
CA SER A 381 1.23 -7.73 -16.01
C SER A 381 0.90 -8.65 -17.19
N ALA A 382 -0.25 -8.48 -17.84
CA ALA A 382 -0.61 -9.17 -19.08
C ALA A 382 0.32 -8.83 -20.27
N MET A 383 1.18 -7.81 -20.14
CA MET A 383 2.24 -7.51 -21.11
C MET A 383 3.44 -8.45 -20.97
N VAL A 384 3.69 -9.02 -19.78
CA VAL A 384 4.88 -9.83 -19.50
C VAL A 384 4.91 -11.06 -20.41
N GLY A 385 6.05 -11.27 -21.06
CA GLY A 385 6.27 -12.33 -22.04
C GLY A 385 5.86 -11.98 -23.48
N LYS A 386 5.17 -10.84 -23.70
CA LYS A 386 4.81 -10.39 -25.05
C LYS A 386 5.92 -9.54 -25.66
N THR A 387 5.95 -9.48 -26.99
CA THR A 387 6.87 -8.60 -27.72
C THR A 387 6.25 -7.21 -27.79
N LEU A 388 6.95 -6.22 -27.26
CA LEU A 388 6.57 -4.81 -27.31
C LEU A 388 7.46 -4.10 -28.33
N GLU A 389 6.83 -3.35 -29.23
CA GLU A 389 7.50 -2.36 -30.07
C GLU A 389 7.15 -0.96 -29.56
N THR A 390 8.15 -0.13 -29.30
CA THR A 390 7.98 1.29 -28.94
C THR A 390 8.80 2.19 -29.86
N ALA A 391 8.23 3.31 -30.29
CA ALA A 391 8.84 4.25 -31.21
C ALA A 391 8.89 5.65 -30.61
N GLY A 392 10.07 6.26 -30.61
CA GLY A 392 10.24 7.61 -30.09
C GLY A 392 11.71 8.01 -29.95
N PRO A 393 11.95 9.25 -29.50
CA PRO A 393 13.30 9.70 -29.21
C PRO A 393 13.84 8.97 -27.98
N VAL A 394 15.12 8.60 -28.03
CA VAL A 394 15.81 8.12 -26.82
C VAL A 394 16.12 9.29 -25.90
N GLU A 395 15.64 9.19 -24.67
CA GLU A 395 15.83 10.17 -23.61
C GLU A 395 16.60 9.54 -22.43
N SER A 396 17.12 10.39 -21.56
CA SER A 396 17.69 9.95 -20.28
C SER A 396 16.58 9.28 -19.46
N PRO A 397 16.84 8.20 -18.72
CA PRO A 397 15.81 7.51 -17.93
C PRO A 397 15.16 8.46 -16.93
N MET A 398 13.86 8.68 -17.08
CA MET A 398 13.03 9.52 -16.18
C MET A 398 12.18 8.69 -15.21
N CYS A 399 12.35 7.38 -15.23
CA CYS A 399 11.40 6.40 -14.69
C CYS A 399 12.16 5.18 -14.17
N GLY A 400 11.70 4.65 -13.03
CA GLY A 400 12.29 3.49 -12.41
C GLY A 400 13.64 3.80 -11.75
N PRO A 401 13.83 3.51 -10.44
CA PRO A 401 15.09 3.78 -9.75
C PRO A 401 16.29 2.94 -10.28
N LYS A 402 16.02 2.03 -11.22
CA LYS A 402 16.98 1.05 -11.75
C LYS A 402 17.34 1.26 -13.22
N ALA A 403 16.63 2.14 -13.94
CA ALA A 403 16.96 2.41 -15.34
C ALA A 403 18.19 3.31 -15.40
N SER A 404 19.27 2.83 -16.02
CA SER A 404 20.59 3.44 -15.82
C SER A 404 21.13 4.24 -17.00
N LYS A 405 20.66 4.01 -18.25
CA LYS A 405 21.28 4.66 -19.42
C LYS A 405 20.31 5.30 -20.42
N GLY A 406 19.29 4.59 -20.88
CA GLY A 406 18.39 5.11 -21.92
C GLY A 406 16.93 4.71 -21.72
N SER A 407 16.02 5.53 -22.26
CA SER A 407 14.60 5.19 -22.30
C SER A 407 13.88 5.79 -23.50
N ILE A 408 12.76 5.19 -23.90
CA ILE A 408 11.75 5.87 -24.72
C ILE A 408 10.57 6.25 -23.83
N ARG A 409 10.22 7.53 -23.83
CA ARG A 409 9.02 8.02 -23.18
C ARG A 409 7.81 7.89 -24.12
N VAL A 410 6.83 7.13 -23.67
CA VAL A 410 5.56 6.85 -24.32
C VAL A 410 4.50 7.77 -23.72
N VAL A 411 4.04 8.75 -24.49
CA VAL A 411 2.98 9.71 -24.13
C VAL A 411 1.72 9.55 -24.98
N GLU A 412 1.75 8.69 -26.01
CA GLU A 412 0.62 8.44 -26.90
C GLU A 412 0.43 6.95 -27.17
N SER A 413 -0.82 6.52 -27.37
CA SER A 413 -1.16 5.13 -27.67
C SER A 413 -0.66 4.66 -29.05
N ARG A 414 -0.27 5.59 -29.93
CA ARG A 414 0.30 5.30 -31.25
C ARG A 414 1.82 5.08 -31.23
N GLN A 415 2.52 5.41 -30.14
CA GLN A 415 3.96 5.22 -30.00
C GLN A 415 4.36 3.78 -29.68
N TRP A 416 3.41 2.87 -29.51
CA TRP A 416 3.71 1.50 -29.16
C TRP A 416 2.68 0.51 -29.70
N GLN A 417 3.09 -0.74 -29.79
CA GLN A 417 2.22 -1.88 -30.11
C GLN A 417 2.78 -3.18 -29.53
N ILE A 418 1.88 -4.12 -29.25
CA ILE A 418 2.26 -5.49 -28.86
C ILE A 418 2.09 -6.39 -30.07
N ARG A 419 3.07 -7.29 -30.28
CA ARG A 419 3.02 -8.36 -31.28
C ARG A 419 2.76 -9.72 -30.65
#